data_AF-A0A077XZZ9-F1
#
_entry.id   AF-A0A077XZZ9-F1
#
_cell.length_a   1.000
_cell.length_b   1.000
_cell.length_c   1.000
_cell.angle_alpha   90.00
_cell.angle_beta   90.00
_cell.angle_gamma   90.00
#
_symmetry.space_group_name_H-M   'P 1'
#
loop_
_entity.id
_entity.type
_entity.pdbx_description
1 polymer ?
#
loop_
_entity_poly.entity_id
_entity_poly.type
_entity_poly.pdbx_seq_one_letter_code
_entity_poly.pdbx_strand_id
1 'polypeptide(L)'
;MRNLRITYIFILALICYSFFSCKKDSSSSSIQVTGIWSHSRNTETTQISSIFFNNWIRIHGNGFTGLQRVYFNGTQVPFIPIYVTDTDIIINVPETIPTGSDVADQTRLNTIQLVTATGQTSFEGFIFRDPDKIPSISGISYTMPYAGDVIEIYGKNLKEASVITFPDSTKGTIRSANDSILQVIVPENIDRQKYGRITIDIDNERYSSAPYMFFQNGIFLKTFTEEAMVAGGNNGIRIYSNPADIAALTGLQHNPENVIAIPATKTDIPVAANNGISGNFFKFYAYKAFNTLIEKNGDIKGTTSIENLAIQFELYMPSPWTSGAIPFKMNKNRSGVNYAYLYNITAWEWKKLVSGGVELNPFKFDNGWKTITLKFSDFPTLAMSSLKDYSTSLQTNGFESLVGYVNYDLNEDGHTPQAVKNFQMYLANFRLVPLTNLE
;
A
#
# COMPACT_ATOMS: atom_id res chain seq x y z
N MET A 1 -47.73 62.39 27.97
CA MET A 1 -47.32 62.43 29.40
C MET A 1 -46.27 61.34 29.58
N ARG A 2 -45.08 61.52 30.18
CA ARG A 2 -44.55 62.61 31.04
C ARG A 2 -43.14 63.05 30.55
N ASN A 3 -42.67 64.26 30.88
CA ASN A 3 -41.44 64.87 30.33
C ASN A 3 -40.25 64.90 31.32
N LEU A 4 -39.01 64.83 30.80
CA LEU A 4 -37.76 65.56 31.20
C LEU A 4 -36.63 65.15 30.20
N ARG A 5 -35.64 65.91 29.68
CA ARG A 5 -35.12 67.32 29.72
C ARG A 5 -33.98 67.70 30.71
N ILE A 6 -32.91 68.30 30.12
CA ILE A 6 -32.10 69.47 30.58
C ILE A 6 -31.05 69.20 31.71
N THR A 7 -29.80 69.71 31.75
CA THR A 7 -28.90 70.49 30.83
C THR A 7 -27.43 70.54 31.38
N TYR A 8 -26.51 71.29 30.72
CA TYR A 8 -25.13 71.78 31.08
C TYR A 8 -23.99 71.07 30.29
N ILE A 9 -23.15 71.65 29.41
CA ILE A 9 -22.79 73.03 28.96
C ILE A 9 -21.71 73.78 29.81
N PHE A 10 -20.79 74.51 29.13
CA PHE A 10 -19.53 75.20 29.55
C PHE A 10 -18.29 74.26 29.61
N ILE A 11 -17.08 74.53 29.07
CA ILE A 11 -16.36 75.65 28.38
C ILE A 11 -15.45 75.02 27.29
N LEU A 12 -15.52 75.34 25.99
CA LEU A 12 -15.01 76.50 25.22
C LEU A 12 -13.47 76.55 24.96
N ALA A 13 -13.12 76.48 23.67
CA ALA A 13 -11.90 76.96 22.99
C ALA A 13 -10.49 76.46 23.37
N LEU A 14 -9.90 75.67 22.45
CA LEU A 14 -8.72 76.16 21.71
C LEU A 14 -8.83 75.73 20.23
N ILE A 15 -8.46 76.62 19.29
CA ILE A 15 -8.52 76.43 17.84
C ILE A 15 -7.17 76.87 17.23
N CYS A 16 -6.82 76.28 16.08
CA CYS A 16 -5.51 76.36 15.40
C CYS A 16 -4.38 75.60 16.15
N TYR A 17 -3.43 74.95 15.47
CA TYR A 17 -3.07 75.04 14.05
C TYR A 17 -3.19 73.72 13.26
N SER A 18 -3.51 73.85 11.98
CA SER A 18 -3.48 72.77 11.01
C SER A 18 -2.09 72.58 10.40
N PHE A 19 -1.47 71.42 10.63
CA PHE A 19 -0.45 70.86 9.73
C PHE A 19 -0.69 69.36 9.55
N PHE A 20 -1.40 68.99 8.48
CA PHE A 20 -1.30 67.64 7.93
C PHE A 20 0.11 67.49 7.35
N SER A 21 1.05 67.01 8.18
CA SER A 21 2.31 66.49 7.68
C SER A 21 2.03 65.15 7.01
N CYS A 22 1.58 65.20 5.76
CA CYS A 22 1.72 64.07 4.85
C CYS A 22 3.22 63.84 4.67
N LYS A 23 3.80 63.00 5.53
CA LYS A 23 5.04 62.31 5.18
C LYS A 23 4.78 61.65 3.82
N LYS A 24 5.70 61.85 2.89
CA LYS A 24 5.88 60.90 1.80
C LYS A 24 6.48 59.65 2.42
N ASP A 25 5.63 58.83 3.03
CA ASP A 25 6.00 57.46 3.34
C ASP A 25 6.28 56.81 1.99
N SER A 26 7.57 56.61 1.71
CA SER A 26 8.04 55.98 0.49
C SER A 26 7.44 54.58 0.46
N SER A 27 6.51 54.35 -0.47
CA SER A 27 5.84 53.06 -0.65
C SER A 27 6.81 52.03 -1.22
N SER A 28 7.77 51.59 -0.40
CA SER A 28 8.47 50.33 -0.60
C SER A 28 7.41 49.24 -0.54
N SER A 29 7.08 48.68 -1.70
CA SER A 29 6.21 47.52 -1.82
C SER A 29 6.74 46.43 -0.89
N SER A 30 5.95 46.07 0.12
CA SER A 30 6.32 45.02 1.07
C SER A 30 6.50 43.72 0.30
N ILE A 31 7.70 43.15 0.38
CA ILE A 31 8.06 41.91 -0.33
C ILE A 31 7.02 40.81 -0.06
N GLN A 32 6.42 40.29 -1.12
CA GLN A 32 5.34 39.32 -1.04
C GLN A 32 5.41 38.35 -2.21
N VAL A 33 5.19 37.06 -1.94
CA VAL A 33 4.90 36.03 -2.95
C VAL A 33 3.38 35.87 -3.04
N THR A 34 2.83 35.92 -4.25
CA THR A 34 1.39 35.76 -4.52
C THR A 34 1.05 34.40 -5.13
N GLY A 35 2.03 33.71 -5.74
CA GLY A 35 1.86 32.32 -6.19
C GLY A 35 3.10 31.75 -6.86
N ILE A 36 3.20 30.42 -6.88
CA ILE A 36 4.26 29.68 -7.57
C ILE A 36 3.69 29.09 -8.86
N TRP A 37 4.43 29.23 -9.96
CA TRP A 37 3.98 28.82 -11.30
C TRP A 37 4.96 27.85 -11.95
N SER A 38 4.44 26.93 -12.75
CA SER A 38 5.25 25.99 -13.54
C SER A 38 6.03 26.74 -14.62
N HIS A 39 7.30 26.37 -14.84
CA HIS A 39 8.13 26.98 -15.88
C HIS A 39 8.82 25.92 -16.72
N SER A 40 8.19 25.52 -17.82
CA SER A 40 8.74 24.57 -18.79
C SER A 40 8.50 25.04 -20.23
N ARG A 41 9.28 24.49 -21.16
CA ARG A 41 9.25 24.88 -22.58
C ARG A 41 8.06 24.22 -23.28
N ASN A 42 7.31 25.00 -24.04
CA ASN A 42 6.13 24.58 -24.84
C ASN A 42 4.95 24.04 -23.99
N THR A 43 4.92 24.32 -22.69
CA THR A 43 3.79 24.00 -21.80
C THR A 43 3.11 25.28 -21.31
N GLU A 44 1.80 25.25 -21.12
CA GLU A 44 1.07 26.35 -20.50
C GLU A 44 1.55 26.58 -19.05
N THR A 45 1.71 27.85 -18.65
CA THR A 45 2.17 28.23 -17.31
C THR A 45 1.00 28.24 -16.33
N THR A 46 0.97 27.25 -15.45
CA THR A 46 -0.09 27.00 -14.46
C THR A 46 0.40 27.30 -13.05
N GLN A 47 -0.51 27.73 -12.16
CA GLN A 47 -0.19 27.86 -10.73
C GLN A 47 -0.10 26.46 -10.10
N ILE A 48 0.92 26.24 -9.26
CA ILE A 48 1.27 24.93 -8.71
C ILE A 48 1.51 25.00 -7.20
N SER A 49 1.16 23.91 -6.50
CA SER A 49 1.42 23.70 -5.06
C SER A 49 2.55 22.70 -4.78
N SER A 50 3.04 22.00 -5.80
CA SER A 50 4.20 21.11 -5.68
C SER A 50 5.02 21.05 -6.97
N ILE A 51 6.27 20.61 -6.88
CA ILE A 51 7.15 20.39 -8.03
C ILE A 51 8.22 19.33 -7.72
N PHE A 52 8.64 18.57 -8.73
CA PHE A 52 9.77 17.65 -8.61
C PHE A 52 11.13 18.38 -8.69
N PHE A 53 12.15 17.81 -8.08
CA PHE A 53 13.55 18.24 -8.23
C PHE A 53 13.99 18.38 -9.70
N ASN A 54 15.01 19.19 -9.91
CA ASN A 54 15.62 19.57 -11.20
C ASN A 54 14.68 20.24 -12.22
N ASN A 55 13.43 20.52 -11.86
CA ASN A 55 12.49 21.33 -12.64
C ASN A 55 12.61 22.82 -12.32
N TRP A 56 12.09 23.67 -13.21
CA TRP A 56 12.07 25.11 -13.04
C TRP A 56 10.69 25.62 -12.60
N ILE A 57 10.70 26.61 -11.72
CA ILE A 57 9.51 27.33 -11.25
C ILE A 57 9.68 28.83 -11.47
N ARG A 58 8.54 29.53 -11.56
CA ARG A 58 8.46 30.98 -11.49
C ARG A 58 7.75 31.37 -10.20
N ILE A 59 8.50 31.90 -9.25
CA ILE A 59 7.95 32.52 -8.03
C ILE A 59 7.44 33.89 -8.42
N HIS A 60 6.15 34.17 -8.24
CA HIS A 60 5.50 35.42 -8.66
C HIS A 60 5.03 36.24 -7.45
N GLY A 61 5.06 37.57 -7.56
CA GLY A 61 4.76 38.48 -6.46
C GLY A 61 5.21 39.92 -6.73
N ASN A 62 5.78 40.58 -5.72
CA ASN A 62 6.27 41.95 -5.82
C ASN A 62 7.41 42.25 -4.82
N GLY A 63 8.18 43.32 -5.07
CA GLY A 63 9.25 43.77 -4.17
C GLY A 63 10.47 42.86 -4.15
N PHE A 64 10.70 42.07 -5.22
CA PHE A 64 11.85 41.18 -5.34
C PHE A 64 13.15 41.89 -5.78
N THR A 65 13.09 43.19 -6.12
CA THR A 65 14.27 43.99 -6.45
C THR A 65 15.29 43.96 -5.30
N GLY A 66 16.54 43.61 -5.61
CA GLY A 66 17.58 43.48 -4.59
C GLY A 66 17.48 42.21 -3.73
N LEU A 67 16.94 41.13 -4.30
CA LEU A 67 17.00 39.77 -3.75
C LEU A 67 18.45 39.39 -3.39
N GLN A 68 18.65 38.91 -2.16
CA GLN A 68 19.94 38.48 -1.63
C GLN A 68 20.01 36.97 -1.43
N ARG A 69 18.91 36.35 -1.00
CA ARG A 69 18.83 34.90 -0.72
C ARG A 69 17.45 34.34 -1.04
N VAL A 70 17.44 33.10 -1.50
CA VAL A 70 16.26 32.23 -1.59
C VAL A 70 16.54 31.01 -0.73
N TYR A 71 15.54 30.55 0.01
CA TYR A 71 15.59 29.29 0.75
C TYR A 71 14.40 28.41 0.39
N PHE A 72 14.66 27.12 0.17
CA PHE A 72 13.65 26.07 0.00
C PHE A 72 13.82 25.08 1.15
N ASN A 73 12.75 24.81 1.91
CA ASN A 73 12.79 23.98 3.12
C ASN A 73 13.90 24.39 4.12
N GLY A 74 14.13 25.69 4.27
CA GLY A 74 15.19 26.25 5.13
C GLY A 74 16.62 26.17 4.56
N THR A 75 16.87 25.38 3.50
CA THR A 75 18.16 25.30 2.81
C THR A 75 18.30 26.46 1.83
N GLN A 76 19.42 27.21 1.89
CA GLN A 76 19.68 28.29 0.94
C GLN A 76 19.99 27.72 -0.46
N VAL A 77 19.27 28.18 -1.48
CA VAL A 77 19.47 27.76 -2.87
C VAL A 77 20.09 28.87 -3.72
N PRO A 78 20.92 28.54 -4.72
CA PRO A 78 21.48 29.52 -5.65
C PRO A 78 20.39 30.01 -6.64
N PHE A 79 20.43 31.29 -6.98
CA PHE A 79 19.60 31.88 -8.02
C PHE A 79 20.48 32.68 -9.00
N ILE A 80 19.98 32.92 -10.21
CA ILE A 80 20.72 33.65 -11.25
C ILE A 80 20.11 35.06 -11.35
N PRO A 81 20.85 36.16 -11.07
CA PRO A 81 20.27 37.51 -11.00
C PRO A 81 19.56 38.01 -12.27
N ILE A 82 19.93 37.52 -13.46
CA ILE A 82 19.26 37.88 -14.73
C ILE A 82 17.84 37.28 -14.86
N TYR A 83 17.47 36.36 -13.97
CA TYR A 83 16.15 35.74 -13.89
C TYR A 83 15.31 36.30 -12.73
N VAL A 84 15.68 37.47 -12.21
CA VAL A 84 14.97 38.21 -11.15
C VAL A 84 14.49 39.55 -11.69
N THR A 85 13.19 39.78 -11.68
CA THR A 85 12.57 41.11 -11.83
C THR A 85 12.08 41.60 -10.46
N ASP A 86 11.29 42.68 -10.38
CA ASP A 86 10.59 42.99 -9.12
C ASP A 86 9.42 42.04 -8.81
N THR A 87 8.88 41.37 -9.83
CA THR A 87 7.63 40.60 -9.78
C THR A 87 7.81 39.10 -9.95
N ASP A 88 8.93 38.64 -10.51
CA ASP A 88 9.15 37.26 -10.90
C ASP A 88 10.59 36.81 -10.61
N ILE A 89 10.74 35.61 -10.05
CA ILE A 89 12.01 34.90 -9.92
C ILE A 89 11.87 33.56 -10.64
N ILE A 90 12.62 33.36 -11.72
CA ILE A 90 12.70 32.07 -12.42
C ILE A 90 13.92 31.31 -11.90
N ILE A 91 13.68 30.14 -11.29
CA ILE A 91 14.67 29.39 -10.53
C ILE A 91 14.46 27.87 -10.67
N ASN A 92 15.56 27.12 -10.67
CA ASN A 92 15.55 25.66 -10.64
C ASN A 92 15.43 25.16 -9.20
N VAL A 93 14.72 24.05 -8.98
CA VAL A 93 14.66 23.37 -7.68
C VAL A 93 15.76 22.31 -7.61
N PRO A 94 16.88 22.54 -6.89
CA PRO A 94 17.98 21.58 -6.88
C PRO A 94 17.65 20.36 -6.01
N GLU A 95 18.16 19.20 -6.41
CA GLU A 95 18.04 17.92 -5.69
C GLU A 95 18.69 17.87 -4.30
N THR A 96 19.43 18.91 -3.90
CA THR A 96 20.17 18.98 -2.63
C THR A 96 19.35 19.53 -1.45
N ILE A 97 18.06 19.81 -1.64
CA ILE A 97 17.19 20.31 -0.56
C ILE A 97 16.52 19.14 0.20
N PRO A 98 16.43 19.22 1.54
CA PRO A 98 15.77 18.19 2.33
C PRO A 98 14.24 18.21 2.12
N THR A 99 13.62 17.06 2.34
CA THR A 99 12.16 16.82 2.17
C THR A 99 11.62 15.96 3.30
N GLY A 100 10.35 16.15 3.68
CA GLY A 100 9.71 15.44 4.79
C GLY A 100 10.49 15.55 6.10
N SER A 101 10.75 14.40 6.76
CA SER A 101 11.52 14.31 8.00
C SER A 101 12.93 14.87 7.94
N ASP A 102 13.52 14.98 6.75
CA ASP A 102 14.95 15.32 6.61
C ASP A 102 15.18 16.83 6.73
N VAL A 103 14.09 17.62 6.76
CA VAL A 103 14.14 19.06 7.01
C VAL A 103 14.47 19.30 8.48
N ALA A 104 15.70 19.73 8.76
CA ALA A 104 16.24 19.86 10.11
C ALA A 104 15.46 20.83 11.03
N ASP A 105 14.84 21.86 10.45
CA ASP A 105 13.87 22.73 11.12
C ASP A 105 12.49 22.52 10.47
N GLN A 106 11.65 21.70 11.11
CA GLN A 106 10.32 21.35 10.62
C GLN A 106 9.37 22.56 10.52
N THR A 107 9.68 23.71 11.16
CA THR A 107 8.93 24.96 10.92
C THR A 107 9.18 25.56 9.53
N ARG A 108 10.15 25.02 8.79
CA ARG A 108 10.46 25.38 7.40
C ARG A 108 9.98 24.35 6.38
N LEU A 109 9.40 23.22 6.80
CA LEU A 109 8.92 22.20 5.87
C LEU A 109 7.87 22.79 4.91
N ASN A 110 8.05 22.51 3.61
CA ASN A 110 7.21 22.98 2.52
C ASN A 110 7.10 24.52 2.45
N THR A 111 8.24 25.22 2.67
CA THR A 111 8.33 26.69 2.59
C THR A 111 9.33 27.19 1.53
N ILE A 112 8.98 28.31 0.90
CA ILE A 112 9.87 29.17 0.11
C ILE A 112 10.07 30.46 0.88
N GLN A 113 11.30 30.79 1.28
CA GLN A 113 11.63 32.09 1.87
C GLN A 113 12.47 32.94 0.91
N LEU A 114 12.09 34.20 0.76
CA LEU A 114 12.86 35.22 0.03
C LEU A 114 13.39 36.26 1.02
N VAL A 115 14.63 36.70 0.81
CA VAL A 115 15.26 37.80 1.57
C VAL A 115 15.86 38.81 0.59
N THR A 116 15.43 40.06 0.67
CA THR A 116 15.98 41.20 -0.09
C THR A 116 16.77 42.13 0.84
N ALA A 117 17.37 43.19 0.29
CA ALA A 117 18.04 44.22 1.09
C ALA A 117 17.10 45.01 2.03
N THR A 118 15.78 44.92 1.85
CA THR A 118 14.78 45.73 2.56
C THR A 118 13.79 44.93 3.40
N GLY A 119 13.76 43.59 3.27
CA GLY A 119 12.85 42.74 4.03
C GLY A 119 12.97 41.25 3.70
N GLN A 120 12.03 40.47 4.22
CA GLN A 120 11.91 39.05 3.95
C GLN A 120 10.43 38.63 3.87
N THR A 121 10.13 37.57 3.14
CA THR A 121 8.79 36.97 3.10
C THR A 121 8.90 35.45 2.99
N SER A 122 7.86 34.74 3.44
CA SER A 122 7.75 33.29 3.35
C SER A 122 6.43 32.92 2.66
N PHE A 123 6.49 31.97 1.74
CA PHE A 123 5.34 31.29 1.16
C PHE A 123 5.31 29.87 1.71
N GLU A 124 4.16 29.45 2.25
CA GLU A 124 3.97 28.19 2.98
C GLU A 124 3.11 27.21 2.16
N GLY A 125 3.25 25.91 2.44
CA GLY A 125 2.48 24.86 1.79
C GLY A 125 2.91 24.51 0.36
N PHE A 126 4.13 24.87 -0.04
CA PHE A 126 4.69 24.48 -1.34
C PHE A 126 5.60 23.24 -1.21
N ILE A 127 5.17 22.12 -1.80
CA ILE A 127 5.80 20.81 -1.59
C ILE A 127 6.89 20.55 -2.63
N PHE A 128 8.11 20.30 -2.17
CA PHE A 128 9.21 19.87 -3.02
C PHE A 128 9.26 18.33 -3.07
N ARG A 129 9.26 17.75 -4.27
CA ARG A 129 9.19 16.30 -4.48
C ARG A 129 10.51 15.73 -4.97
N ASP A 130 11.01 14.80 -4.19
CA ASP A 130 12.12 13.93 -4.55
C ASP A 130 11.56 12.74 -5.37
N PRO A 131 12.02 12.49 -6.62
CA PRO A 131 11.51 11.41 -7.45
C PRO A 131 11.80 10.01 -6.91
N ASP A 132 12.87 9.83 -6.12
CA ASP A 132 13.20 8.53 -5.51
C ASP A 132 12.36 8.26 -4.24
N LYS A 133 11.81 9.32 -3.63
CA LYS A 133 10.93 9.24 -2.45
C LYS A 133 9.44 9.12 -2.76
N ILE A 134 9.02 8.86 -4.01
CA ILE A 134 7.60 8.67 -4.34
C ILE A 134 7.02 7.48 -3.54
N PRO A 135 5.96 7.66 -2.74
CA PRO A 135 5.32 6.56 -2.01
C PRO A 135 4.66 5.53 -2.92
N SER A 136 4.70 4.27 -2.53
CA SER A 136 4.00 3.18 -3.24
C SER A 136 3.63 2.05 -2.31
N ILE A 137 2.42 1.49 -2.47
CA ILE A 137 1.96 0.30 -1.74
C ILE A 137 2.15 -0.92 -2.64
N SER A 138 2.97 -1.87 -2.20
CA SER A 138 3.26 -3.13 -2.90
C SER A 138 2.42 -4.31 -2.40
N GLY A 139 1.97 -4.28 -1.14
CA GLY A 139 1.23 -5.36 -0.52
C GLY A 139 0.49 -4.97 0.75
N ILE A 140 -0.41 -5.84 1.20
CA ILE A 140 -1.07 -5.76 2.51
C ILE A 140 -0.99 -7.16 3.12
N SER A 141 -0.56 -7.25 4.37
CA SER A 141 -0.28 -8.52 5.06
C SER A 141 -1.51 -9.39 5.28
N TYR A 142 -2.70 -8.79 5.39
CA TYR A 142 -3.98 -9.48 5.57
C TYR A 142 -5.08 -8.62 4.94
N THR A 143 -5.77 -9.11 3.90
CA THR A 143 -6.82 -8.37 3.17
C THR A 143 -8.25 -8.80 3.51
N MET A 144 -8.43 -9.73 4.46
CA MET A 144 -9.72 -10.11 5.04
C MET A 144 -9.83 -9.89 6.58
N PRO A 145 -9.17 -8.88 7.20
CA PRO A 145 -9.14 -8.72 8.66
C PRO A 145 -10.51 -8.37 9.25
N TYR A 146 -10.57 -8.40 10.58
CA TYR A 146 -11.68 -7.99 11.41
C TYR A 146 -11.36 -6.66 12.11
N ALA A 147 -12.36 -6.05 12.77
CA ALA A 147 -12.15 -4.91 13.66
C ALA A 147 -11.05 -5.20 14.70
N GLY A 148 -10.20 -4.22 15.00
CA GLY A 148 -9.13 -4.34 16.00
C GLY A 148 -7.90 -5.16 15.57
N ASP A 149 -7.96 -5.90 14.46
CA ASP A 149 -6.79 -6.60 13.93
C ASP A 149 -5.68 -5.59 13.54
N VAL A 150 -4.42 -6.01 13.67
CA VAL A 150 -3.27 -5.24 13.18
C VAL A 150 -2.84 -5.78 11.82
N ILE A 151 -2.93 -4.93 10.80
CA ILE A 151 -2.41 -5.21 9.46
C ILE A 151 -1.13 -4.42 9.20
N GLU A 152 -0.23 -5.02 8.43
CA GLU A 152 0.95 -4.36 7.89
C GLU A 152 0.70 -4.05 6.42
N ILE A 153 1.07 -2.86 5.99
CA ILE A 153 1.04 -2.43 4.60
C ILE A 153 2.50 -2.30 4.15
N TYR A 154 2.83 -3.02 3.08
CA TYR A 154 4.19 -3.10 2.55
C TYR A 154 4.33 -2.16 1.35
N GLY A 155 5.51 -1.56 1.17
CA GLY A 155 5.69 -0.55 0.13
C GLY A 155 7.08 0.08 0.07
N LYS A 156 7.12 1.33 -0.37
CA LYS A 156 8.27 2.25 -0.30
C LYS A 156 7.82 3.64 0.13
N ASN A 157 8.71 4.37 0.80
CA ASN A 157 8.55 5.74 1.25
C ASN A 157 7.24 5.97 2.06
N LEU A 158 6.84 4.96 2.86
CA LEU A 158 5.59 4.96 3.64
C LEU A 158 5.66 5.71 4.98
N LYS A 159 6.84 6.17 5.38
CA LYS A 159 7.14 6.68 6.71
C LYS A 159 6.29 7.88 7.13
N GLU A 160 6.05 8.82 6.21
CA GLU A 160 5.33 10.08 6.46
C GLU A 160 3.80 9.93 6.24
N ALA A 161 3.25 8.71 6.27
CA ALA A 161 1.82 8.45 6.13
C ALA A 161 1.03 9.09 7.28
N SER A 162 0.17 10.06 6.92
CA SER A 162 -0.56 10.90 7.89
C SER A 162 -2.00 10.45 8.14
N VAL A 163 -2.64 9.88 7.12
CA VAL A 163 -4.00 9.32 7.17
C VAL A 163 -3.99 7.98 6.47
N ILE A 164 -4.76 7.02 6.99
CA ILE A 164 -5.02 5.71 6.40
C ILE A 164 -6.54 5.52 6.29
N THR A 165 -7.03 5.28 5.08
CA THR A 165 -8.48 5.17 4.79
C THR A 165 -8.80 3.84 4.13
N PHE A 166 -9.82 3.16 4.67
CA PHE A 166 -10.34 1.86 4.24
C PHE A 166 -11.42 2.02 3.15
N PRO A 167 -11.83 0.95 2.43
CA PRO A 167 -12.72 1.07 1.27
C PRO A 167 -14.11 1.64 1.56
N ASP A 168 -14.58 1.53 2.81
CA ASP A 168 -15.84 2.11 3.29
C ASP A 168 -15.73 3.58 3.72
N SER A 169 -14.55 4.19 3.54
CA SER A 169 -14.17 5.53 4.01
C SER A 169 -13.94 5.67 5.53
N THR A 170 -13.87 4.58 6.29
CA THR A 170 -13.39 4.63 7.68
C THR A 170 -11.88 4.84 7.75
N LYS A 171 -11.41 5.46 8.85
CA LYS A 171 -9.99 5.71 9.08
C LYS A 171 -9.44 4.70 10.08
N GLY A 172 -8.35 4.03 9.73
CA GLY A 172 -7.60 3.20 10.67
C GLY A 172 -6.67 4.00 11.56
N THR A 173 -6.08 3.35 12.55
CA THR A 173 -5.09 3.96 13.45
C THR A 173 -3.69 3.49 13.07
N ILE A 174 -2.82 4.41 12.68
CA ILE A 174 -1.40 4.10 12.44
C ILE A 174 -0.72 3.82 13.79
N ARG A 175 -0.14 2.62 13.91
CA ARG A 175 0.57 2.14 15.11
C ARG A 175 2.08 2.35 15.02
N SER A 176 2.65 2.17 13.83
CA SER A 176 4.06 2.46 13.53
C SER A 176 4.24 2.67 12.02
N ALA A 177 5.23 3.45 11.63
CA ALA A 177 5.58 3.72 10.24
C ALA A 177 7.10 3.72 10.05
N ASN A 178 7.55 3.14 8.93
CA ASN A 178 8.87 3.32 8.35
C ASN A 178 8.75 3.26 6.83
N ASP A 179 9.85 3.44 6.09
CA ASP A 179 9.80 3.58 4.63
C ASP A 179 9.23 2.35 3.91
N SER A 180 9.38 1.14 4.47
CA SER A 180 8.94 -0.11 3.83
C SER A 180 7.67 -0.70 4.42
N ILE A 181 7.32 -0.38 5.68
CA ILE A 181 6.20 -0.98 6.42
C ILE A 181 5.43 0.07 7.22
N LEU A 182 4.11 0.10 7.03
CA LEU A 182 3.15 0.85 7.84
C LEU A 182 2.25 -0.13 8.60
N GLN A 183 2.27 -0.11 9.93
CA GLN A 183 1.38 -0.94 10.76
C GLN A 183 0.13 -0.17 11.16
N VAL A 184 -1.04 -0.77 10.94
CA VAL A 184 -2.36 -0.15 11.06
C VAL A 184 -3.29 -1.04 11.88
N ILE A 185 -4.01 -0.46 12.82
CA ILE A 185 -5.15 -1.09 13.50
C ILE A 185 -6.41 -0.86 12.65
N VAL A 186 -7.12 -1.93 12.32
CA VAL A 186 -8.37 -1.90 11.55
C VAL A 186 -9.49 -1.30 12.41
N PRO A 187 -10.27 -0.32 11.91
CA PRO A 187 -11.25 0.39 12.73
C PRO A 187 -12.42 -0.49 13.18
N GLU A 188 -12.96 -0.18 14.37
CA GLU A 188 -14.04 -0.96 15.01
C GLU A 188 -15.34 -1.02 14.18
N ASN A 189 -15.64 0.03 13.42
CA ASN A 189 -16.89 0.16 12.67
C ASN A 189 -16.76 -0.19 11.17
N ILE A 190 -15.77 -1.02 10.82
CA ILE A 190 -15.42 -1.37 9.44
C ILE A 190 -16.52 -2.17 8.70
N ASP A 191 -17.03 -1.63 7.60
CA ASP A 191 -17.95 -2.31 6.70
C ASP A 191 -17.20 -3.25 5.74
N ARG A 192 -16.95 -4.47 6.21
CA ARG A 192 -16.26 -5.53 5.45
C ARG A 192 -17.00 -6.00 4.19
N GLN A 193 -18.24 -5.55 3.93
CA GLN A 193 -18.94 -5.85 2.67
C GLN A 193 -18.52 -4.88 1.55
N LYS A 194 -17.95 -3.72 1.89
CA LYS A 194 -17.34 -2.80 0.92
C LYS A 194 -15.89 -3.22 0.68
N TYR A 195 -15.65 -3.84 -0.48
CA TYR A 195 -14.31 -4.12 -0.95
C TYR A 195 -13.68 -2.88 -1.60
N GLY A 196 -12.36 -2.88 -1.78
CA GLY A 196 -11.69 -1.88 -2.61
C GLY A 196 -10.23 -1.65 -2.26
N ARG A 197 -9.79 -0.38 -2.33
CA ARG A 197 -8.41 0.03 -2.09
C ARG A 197 -8.25 0.50 -0.64
N ILE A 198 -7.15 0.11 -0.01
CA ILE A 198 -6.56 0.90 1.08
C ILE A 198 -5.90 2.13 0.45
N THR A 199 -6.02 3.28 1.10
CA THR A 199 -5.36 4.51 0.67
C THR A 199 -4.66 5.22 1.83
N ILE A 200 -3.54 5.88 1.54
CA ILE A 200 -2.78 6.71 2.48
C ILE A 200 -2.64 8.13 1.94
N ASP A 201 -2.64 9.12 2.84
CA ASP A 201 -2.32 10.52 2.52
C ASP A 201 -0.89 10.88 2.99
N ILE A 202 -0.04 11.32 2.07
CA ILE A 202 1.34 11.80 2.29
C ILE A 202 1.49 13.13 1.55
N ASP A 203 1.95 14.20 2.21
CA ASP A 203 2.05 15.56 1.64
C ASP A 203 0.80 15.98 0.82
N ASN A 204 -0.40 15.75 1.41
CA ASN A 204 -1.72 15.98 0.81
C ASN A 204 -2.03 15.19 -0.48
N GLU A 205 -1.22 14.20 -0.86
CA GLU A 205 -1.45 13.32 -2.00
C GLU A 205 -1.89 11.90 -1.58
N ARG A 206 -2.78 11.33 -2.41
CA ARG A 206 -3.49 10.07 -2.19
C ARG A 206 -2.76 8.90 -2.87
N TYR A 207 -2.10 8.05 -2.11
CA TYR A 207 -1.47 6.83 -2.59
C TYR A 207 -2.36 5.61 -2.28
N SER A 208 -2.44 4.62 -3.17
CA SER A 208 -3.48 3.58 -3.12
C SER A 208 -2.94 2.17 -3.38
N SER A 209 -3.46 1.18 -2.65
CA SER A 209 -3.26 -0.25 -2.94
C SER A 209 -4.02 -0.69 -4.20
N ALA A 210 -3.80 -1.94 -4.65
CA ALA A 210 -4.74 -2.65 -5.51
C ALA A 210 -6.15 -2.74 -4.87
N PRO A 211 -7.24 -2.87 -5.64
CA PRO A 211 -8.62 -2.88 -5.13
C PRO A 211 -9.08 -4.23 -4.54
N TYR A 212 -8.16 -4.97 -3.92
CA TYR A 212 -8.34 -6.32 -3.38
C TYR A 212 -8.75 -6.42 -1.89
N MET A 213 -8.86 -5.29 -1.17
CA MET A 213 -9.21 -5.29 0.25
C MET A 213 -10.65 -5.74 0.42
N PHE A 214 -10.92 -6.70 1.31
CA PHE A 214 -12.23 -7.31 1.56
C PHE A 214 -12.95 -7.89 0.32
N PHE A 215 -12.23 -8.33 -0.72
CA PHE A 215 -12.83 -8.80 -1.97
C PHE A 215 -13.55 -10.16 -1.84
N GLN A 216 -14.72 -10.18 -1.21
CA GLN A 216 -15.50 -11.38 -0.91
C GLN A 216 -16.17 -11.99 -2.15
N ASN A 217 -16.56 -11.15 -3.13
CA ASN A 217 -17.25 -11.57 -4.36
C ASN A 217 -16.46 -12.63 -5.15
N GLY A 218 -15.13 -12.52 -5.14
CA GLY A 218 -14.22 -13.43 -5.84
C GLY A 218 -13.96 -14.78 -5.15
N ILE A 219 -14.54 -15.05 -3.97
CA ILE A 219 -14.33 -16.34 -3.28
C ILE A 219 -14.95 -17.48 -4.11
N PHE A 220 -14.12 -18.47 -4.42
CA PHE A 220 -14.47 -19.62 -5.27
C PHE A 220 -14.30 -20.98 -4.60
N LEU A 221 -13.64 -21.05 -3.44
CA LEU A 221 -13.50 -22.27 -2.65
C LEU A 221 -13.59 -21.93 -1.16
N LYS A 222 -14.78 -22.10 -0.57
CA LYS A 222 -15.01 -22.00 0.89
C LYS A 222 -14.90 -23.35 1.58
N THR A 223 -15.45 -24.40 0.97
CA THR A 223 -15.64 -25.72 1.57
C THR A 223 -15.09 -26.85 0.69
N PHE A 224 -15.25 -28.12 1.10
CA PHE A 224 -15.01 -29.29 0.24
C PHE A 224 -16.30 -29.90 -0.32
N THR A 225 -17.43 -29.21 -0.16
CA THR A 225 -18.71 -29.53 -0.82
C THR A 225 -18.94 -28.70 -2.09
N GLU A 226 -18.03 -27.79 -2.45
CA GLU A 226 -18.10 -27.01 -3.70
C GLU A 226 -18.00 -27.92 -4.93
N GLU A 227 -18.77 -27.62 -5.97
CA GLU A 227 -18.77 -28.39 -7.23
C GLU A 227 -17.42 -28.38 -7.97
N ALA A 228 -16.55 -27.43 -7.62
CA ALA A 228 -15.17 -27.32 -8.08
C ALA A 228 -14.25 -28.42 -7.53
N MET A 229 -14.61 -29.16 -6.48
CA MET A 229 -13.71 -30.15 -5.87
C MET A 229 -13.57 -31.44 -6.67
N VAL A 230 -12.38 -32.05 -6.63
CA VAL A 230 -12.14 -33.37 -7.23
C VAL A 230 -12.52 -34.46 -6.22
N ALA A 231 -13.50 -35.30 -6.58
CA ALA A 231 -13.90 -36.46 -5.77
C ALA A 231 -12.71 -37.44 -5.58
N GLY A 232 -12.44 -37.81 -4.33
CA GLY A 232 -11.26 -38.62 -3.98
C GLY A 232 -9.89 -37.93 -4.21
N GLY A 233 -9.88 -36.67 -4.66
CA GLY A 233 -8.66 -35.93 -5.00
C GLY A 233 -7.90 -35.36 -3.79
N ASN A 234 -8.31 -35.67 -2.57
CA ASN A 234 -7.86 -34.99 -1.35
C ASN A 234 -7.36 -36.01 -0.33
N ASN A 235 -6.22 -35.75 0.30
CA ASN A 235 -5.58 -36.65 1.26
C ASN A 235 -4.92 -35.83 2.40
N GLY A 236 -4.91 -36.37 3.62
CA GLY A 236 -4.22 -35.74 4.76
C GLY A 236 -4.71 -34.32 5.09
N ILE A 237 -5.99 -34.02 4.83
CA ILE A 237 -6.64 -32.72 5.00
C ILE A 237 -7.94 -32.84 5.78
N ARG A 238 -8.33 -31.77 6.50
CA ARG A 238 -9.63 -31.69 7.20
C ARG A 238 -10.20 -30.28 7.12
N ILE A 239 -11.52 -30.16 6.99
CA ILE A 239 -12.21 -28.88 7.18
C ILE A 239 -12.76 -28.75 8.59
N TYR A 240 -12.76 -27.51 9.06
CA TYR A 240 -13.51 -27.05 10.22
C TYR A 240 -14.39 -25.86 9.80
N SER A 241 -15.67 -25.94 10.16
CA SER A 241 -16.71 -24.94 9.88
C SER A 241 -17.47 -24.52 11.16
N ASN A 242 -17.09 -25.09 12.31
CA ASN A 242 -17.61 -24.70 13.61
C ASN A 242 -16.68 -23.63 14.20
N PRO A 243 -17.16 -22.41 14.53
CA PRO A 243 -16.31 -21.34 15.04
C PRO A 243 -15.54 -21.69 16.33
N ALA A 244 -16.10 -22.53 17.21
CA ALA A 244 -15.43 -22.95 18.44
C ALA A 244 -14.28 -23.94 18.16
N ASP A 245 -14.47 -24.88 17.23
CA ASP A 245 -13.39 -25.77 16.78
C ASP A 245 -12.25 -24.96 16.15
N ILE A 246 -12.59 -24.00 15.28
CA ILE A 246 -11.60 -23.15 14.60
C ILE A 246 -10.83 -22.30 15.62
N ALA A 247 -11.51 -21.66 16.59
CA ALA A 247 -10.86 -20.90 17.65
C ALA A 247 -9.94 -21.77 18.52
N ALA A 248 -10.35 -23.02 18.83
CA ALA A 248 -9.52 -23.95 19.61
C ALA A 248 -8.28 -24.46 18.83
N LEU A 249 -8.36 -24.54 17.50
CA LEU A 249 -7.27 -24.95 16.61
C LEU A 249 -6.23 -23.85 16.37
N THR A 250 -6.69 -22.61 16.23
CA THR A 250 -5.83 -21.46 15.90
C THR A 250 -5.36 -20.72 17.14
N GLY A 251 -6.14 -20.70 18.23
CA GLY A 251 -5.89 -19.85 19.39
C GLY A 251 -6.17 -18.37 19.14
N LEU A 252 -6.77 -18.01 18.00
CA LEU A 252 -7.00 -16.62 17.60
C LEU A 252 -8.43 -16.18 17.91
N GLN A 253 -8.59 -14.90 18.29
CA GLN A 253 -9.89 -14.26 18.51
C GLN A 253 -10.72 -14.19 17.22
N HIS A 254 -10.07 -13.82 16.11
CA HIS A 254 -10.71 -13.65 14.82
C HIS A 254 -10.25 -14.73 13.83
N ASN A 255 -11.20 -15.35 13.14
CA ASN A 255 -10.94 -16.44 12.20
C ASN A 255 -11.93 -16.42 11.02
N PRO A 256 -11.51 -16.90 9.83
CA PRO A 256 -12.40 -17.20 8.71
C PRO A 256 -13.55 -18.16 9.08
N GLU A 257 -14.65 -18.04 8.33
CA GLU A 257 -15.87 -18.87 8.44
C GLU A 257 -15.59 -20.37 8.29
N ASN A 258 -14.66 -20.72 7.40
CA ASN A 258 -14.27 -22.10 7.09
C ASN A 258 -12.75 -22.18 6.99
N VAL A 259 -12.16 -23.24 7.53
CA VAL A 259 -10.71 -23.46 7.55
C VAL A 259 -10.36 -24.86 7.07
N ILE A 260 -9.46 -24.95 6.09
CA ILE A 260 -8.81 -26.18 5.63
C ILE A 260 -7.50 -26.36 6.43
N ALA A 261 -7.43 -27.40 7.25
CA ALA A 261 -6.24 -27.79 7.99
C ALA A 261 -5.40 -28.80 7.20
N ILE A 262 -4.09 -28.55 7.10
CA ILE A 262 -3.09 -29.38 6.44
C ILE A 262 -1.86 -29.52 7.36
N PRO A 263 -1.46 -30.72 7.81
CA PRO A 263 -2.20 -31.97 7.79
C PRO A 263 -3.56 -31.90 8.53
N ALA A 264 -4.41 -32.90 8.30
CA ALA A 264 -5.72 -33.07 8.96
C ALA A 264 -5.65 -33.05 10.50
N THR A 265 -4.55 -33.54 11.06
CA THR A 265 -4.21 -33.48 12.49
C THR A 265 -2.75 -33.07 12.64
N LYS A 266 -2.46 -32.20 13.61
CA LYS A 266 -1.11 -31.74 13.94
C LYS A 266 -0.13 -32.91 14.12
N THR A 267 0.99 -32.87 13.42
CA THR A 267 2.02 -33.92 13.48
C THR A 267 3.38 -33.40 13.02
N ASP A 268 4.45 -34.17 13.22
CA ASP A 268 5.76 -33.87 12.65
C ASP A 268 5.77 -34.13 11.14
N ILE A 269 6.34 -33.20 10.36
CA ILE A 269 6.62 -33.40 8.94
C ILE A 269 8.13 -33.63 8.77
N PRO A 270 8.58 -34.86 8.44
CA PRO A 270 9.99 -35.13 8.17
C PRO A 270 10.45 -34.44 6.88
N VAL A 271 11.77 -34.43 6.63
CA VAL A 271 12.29 -34.12 5.29
C VAL A 271 11.91 -35.27 4.36
N ALA A 272 11.36 -34.97 3.19
CA ALA A 272 10.99 -35.97 2.19
C ALA A 272 12.24 -36.42 1.40
N ALA A 273 12.41 -37.74 1.25
CA ALA A 273 13.58 -38.32 0.59
C ALA A 273 13.59 -38.23 -0.94
N ASN A 274 12.51 -37.71 -1.55
CA ASN A 274 12.30 -37.60 -2.99
C ASN A 274 11.24 -36.52 -3.28
N ASN A 275 11.05 -36.22 -4.57
CA ASN A 275 10.01 -35.35 -5.15
C ASN A 275 8.54 -35.82 -4.95
N GLY A 276 8.27 -36.62 -3.93
CA GLY A 276 6.94 -37.06 -3.56
C GLY A 276 6.12 -35.88 -3.00
N ILE A 277 4.97 -35.63 -3.62
CA ILE A 277 3.90 -34.84 -2.99
C ILE A 277 3.61 -35.52 -1.65
N SER A 278 3.54 -34.75 -0.56
CA SER A 278 3.23 -35.31 0.76
C SER A 278 1.86 -35.99 0.77
N GLY A 279 1.55 -36.71 1.84
CA GLY A 279 0.19 -37.21 2.06
C GLY A 279 -0.86 -36.11 2.27
N ASN A 280 -0.49 -34.81 2.26
CA ASN A 280 -1.31 -33.70 2.75
C ASN A 280 -1.55 -32.67 1.62
N PHE A 281 -2.62 -32.88 0.85
CA PHE A 281 -3.04 -32.02 -0.26
C PHE A 281 -4.54 -32.11 -0.54
N PHE A 282 -5.08 -31.11 -1.24
CA PHE A 282 -6.40 -31.17 -1.87
C PHE A 282 -6.31 -30.78 -3.35
N LYS A 283 -7.28 -31.25 -4.14
CA LYS A 283 -7.42 -30.95 -5.58
C LYS A 283 -8.77 -30.31 -5.90
N PHE A 284 -8.75 -29.35 -6.82
CA PHE A 284 -9.94 -28.70 -7.35
C PHE A 284 -9.79 -28.43 -8.85
N TYR A 285 -10.89 -28.22 -9.55
CA TYR A 285 -10.92 -27.77 -10.93
C TYR A 285 -11.02 -26.24 -10.94
N ALA A 286 -9.89 -25.55 -11.14
CA ALA A 286 -9.88 -24.09 -11.21
C ALA A 286 -10.82 -23.55 -12.30
N TYR A 287 -11.00 -24.27 -13.42
CA TYR A 287 -11.96 -23.86 -14.46
C TYR A 287 -13.42 -23.82 -13.96
N LYS A 288 -13.83 -24.75 -13.07
CA LYS A 288 -15.18 -24.71 -12.49
C LYS A 288 -15.31 -23.49 -11.58
N ALA A 289 -14.37 -23.34 -10.66
CA ALA A 289 -14.27 -22.18 -9.77
C ALA A 289 -14.35 -20.85 -10.53
N PHE A 290 -13.62 -20.70 -11.64
CA PHE A 290 -13.62 -19.48 -12.44
C PHE A 290 -14.90 -19.33 -13.28
N ASN A 291 -15.43 -20.39 -13.88
CA ASN A 291 -16.73 -20.35 -14.57
C ASN A 291 -17.84 -19.91 -13.62
N THR A 292 -17.91 -20.45 -12.40
CA THR A 292 -18.88 -20.03 -11.37
C THR A 292 -18.73 -18.55 -10.99
N LEU A 293 -17.52 -17.98 -10.96
CA LEU A 293 -17.32 -16.55 -10.76
C LEU A 293 -17.80 -15.69 -11.94
N ILE A 294 -17.55 -16.14 -13.17
CA ILE A 294 -18.03 -15.48 -14.40
C ILE A 294 -19.58 -15.54 -14.45
N GLU A 295 -20.18 -16.67 -14.09
CA GLU A 295 -21.62 -16.93 -14.12
C GLU A 295 -22.39 -16.16 -13.03
N LYS A 296 -21.76 -15.85 -11.88
CA LYS A 296 -22.28 -14.88 -10.91
C LYS A 296 -22.45 -13.46 -11.51
N ASN A 297 -21.79 -13.16 -12.63
CA ASN A 297 -21.77 -11.84 -13.28
C ASN A 297 -21.38 -10.68 -12.33
N GLY A 298 -20.56 -10.98 -11.32
CA GLY A 298 -19.98 -9.99 -10.41
C GLY A 298 -18.92 -9.13 -11.10
N ASP A 299 -18.07 -8.47 -10.32
CA ASP A 299 -17.14 -7.46 -10.82
C ASP A 299 -16.06 -8.08 -11.75
N ILE A 300 -15.66 -9.32 -11.47
CA ILE A 300 -14.78 -10.11 -12.35
C ILE A 300 -15.61 -10.71 -13.49
N LYS A 301 -15.30 -10.32 -14.73
CA LYS A 301 -15.98 -10.78 -15.94
C LYS A 301 -15.18 -11.87 -16.66
N GLY A 302 -15.84 -12.59 -17.56
CA GLY A 302 -15.15 -13.54 -18.45
C GLY A 302 -14.14 -12.86 -19.39
N THR A 303 -14.38 -11.59 -19.73
CA THR A 303 -13.50 -10.74 -20.55
C THR A 303 -12.31 -10.15 -19.79
N THR A 304 -12.33 -10.15 -18.45
CA THR A 304 -11.24 -9.59 -17.63
C THR A 304 -9.92 -10.33 -17.92
N SER A 305 -8.89 -9.60 -18.35
CA SER A 305 -7.56 -10.19 -18.59
C SER A 305 -6.96 -10.71 -17.28
N ILE A 306 -6.39 -11.92 -17.31
CA ILE A 306 -5.81 -12.54 -16.11
C ILE A 306 -4.57 -11.79 -15.59
N GLU A 307 -3.91 -10.96 -16.41
CA GLU A 307 -2.81 -10.09 -15.96
C GLU A 307 -3.25 -9.04 -14.92
N ASN A 308 -4.53 -8.66 -14.94
CA ASN A 308 -5.17 -7.76 -14.00
C ASN A 308 -5.76 -8.47 -12.77
N LEU A 309 -5.52 -9.79 -12.64
CA LEU A 309 -6.04 -10.63 -11.57
C LEU A 309 -4.92 -11.32 -10.78
N ALA A 310 -5.24 -11.62 -9.52
CA ALA A 310 -4.47 -12.52 -8.69
C ALA A 310 -5.39 -13.50 -7.96
N ILE A 311 -4.81 -14.60 -7.49
CA ILE A 311 -5.43 -15.50 -6.51
C ILE A 311 -4.96 -15.06 -5.13
N GLN A 312 -5.91 -14.92 -4.20
CA GLN A 312 -5.61 -14.75 -2.79
C GLN A 312 -6.21 -15.87 -1.95
N PHE A 313 -5.56 -16.15 -0.82
CA PHE A 313 -6.09 -16.97 0.26
C PHE A 313 -5.41 -16.57 1.57
N GLU A 314 -6.08 -16.84 2.70
CA GLU A 314 -5.45 -16.66 4.02
C GLU A 314 -4.67 -17.91 4.41
N LEU A 315 -3.48 -17.70 4.97
CA LEU A 315 -2.63 -18.71 5.56
C LEU A 315 -2.40 -18.36 7.03
N TYR A 316 -2.44 -19.36 7.90
CA TYR A 316 -1.99 -19.25 9.30
C TYR A 316 -1.25 -20.51 9.74
N MET A 317 -0.19 -20.35 10.54
CA MET A 317 0.50 -21.43 11.24
C MET A 317 0.72 -21.01 12.70
N PRO A 318 0.31 -21.82 13.72
CA PRO A 318 0.56 -21.51 15.13
C PRO A 318 2.03 -21.55 15.56
N SER A 319 2.90 -22.10 14.72
CA SER A 319 4.35 -22.15 14.94
C SER A 319 5.05 -21.42 13.79
N PRO A 320 6.22 -20.79 14.02
CA PRO A 320 7.00 -20.18 12.96
C PRO A 320 7.30 -21.19 11.85
N TRP A 321 7.17 -20.75 10.60
CA TRP A 321 7.44 -21.57 9.43
C TRP A 321 8.96 -21.58 9.17
N THR A 322 9.57 -22.76 9.27
CA THR A 322 11.03 -22.93 9.27
C THR A 322 11.60 -23.66 8.06
N SER A 323 10.78 -24.43 7.33
CA SER A 323 11.20 -25.19 6.16
C SER A 323 10.01 -25.63 5.33
N GLY A 324 10.25 -26.20 4.15
CA GLY A 324 9.19 -26.69 3.26
C GLY A 324 8.37 -25.60 2.58
N ALA A 325 7.63 -26.00 1.55
CA ALA A 325 6.93 -25.10 0.63
C ALA A 325 5.46 -25.53 0.41
N ILE A 326 4.62 -24.57 0.05
CA ILE A 326 3.23 -24.80 -0.39
C ILE A 326 3.21 -24.74 -1.92
N PRO A 327 3.23 -25.89 -2.64
CA PRO A 327 3.02 -25.90 -4.08
C PRO A 327 1.57 -25.52 -4.41
N PHE A 328 1.38 -24.41 -5.12
CA PHE A 328 0.13 -24.06 -5.79
C PHE A 328 0.24 -24.48 -7.26
N LYS A 329 -0.45 -25.57 -7.64
CA LYS A 329 -0.49 -26.07 -9.02
C LYS A 329 -1.82 -25.75 -9.67
N MET A 330 -1.80 -25.07 -10.81
CA MET A 330 -2.93 -25.03 -11.74
C MET A 330 -3.05 -26.30 -12.58
N ASN A 331 -1.92 -26.99 -12.80
CA ASN A 331 -1.87 -28.29 -13.47
C ASN A 331 -1.06 -29.28 -12.62
N LYS A 332 -1.82 -30.15 -11.93
CA LYS A 332 -1.39 -31.31 -11.13
C LYS A 332 -0.62 -32.36 -11.94
N ASN A 333 -0.96 -32.52 -13.21
CA ASN A 333 -0.55 -33.67 -14.04
C ASN A 333 0.84 -33.51 -14.65
N ARG A 334 1.45 -32.31 -14.58
CA ARG A 334 2.89 -32.13 -14.86
C ARG A 334 3.75 -32.43 -13.64
N SER A 335 4.76 -33.26 -13.86
CA SER A 335 5.95 -33.39 -13.00
C SER A 335 6.99 -32.32 -13.33
N GLY A 336 7.97 -32.15 -12.43
CA GLY A 336 9.02 -31.14 -12.53
C GLY A 336 8.75 -29.89 -11.67
N VAL A 337 9.79 -29.05 -11.56
CA VAL A 337 9.76 -27.71 -10.94
C VAL A 337 9.49 -26.62 -11.99
N ASN A 338 9.20 -25.39 -11.55
CA ASN A 338 9.33 -24.14 -12.33
C ASN A 338 8.72 -24.17 -13.75
N TYR A 339 7.41 -24.46 -13.87
CA TYR A 339 6.65 -24.43 -15.13
C TYR A 339 5.39 -23.55 -15.05
N ALA A 340 4.83 -23.16 -16.20
CA ALA A 340 3.67 -22.27 -16.43
C ALA A 340 2.41 -22.43 -15.55
N TYR A 341 2.33 -23.48 -14.73
CA TYR A 341 1.17 -23.84 -13.92
C TYR A 341 1.56 -24.29 -12.50
N LEU A 342 2.75 -23.92 -12.03
CA LEU A 342 3.23 -24.13 -10.67
C LEU A 342 3.80 -22.82 -10.12
N TYR A 343 3.37 -22.45 -8.92
CA TYR A 343 4.03 -21.46 -8.07
C TYR A 343 4.37 -22.12 -6.73
N ASN A 344 5.62 -21.96 -6.28
CA ASN A 344 6.12 -22.49 -5.02
C ASN A 344 6.10 -21.38 -3.97
N ILE A 345 5.31 -21.54 -2.90
CA ILE A 345 5.23 -20.53 -1.85
C ILE A 345 6.14 -20.92 -0.70
N THR A 346 7.08 -20.03 -0.37
CA THR A 346 7.93 -20.04 0.82
C THR A 346 7.95 -18.61 1.37
N ALA A 347 7.93 -18.44 2.69
CA ALA A 347 8.02 -17.12 3.33
C ALA A 347 9.17 -17.01 4.35
N TRP A 348 9.82 -18.13 4.68
CA TRP A 348 11.09 -18.15 5.41
C TRP A 348 12.26 -17.87 4.46
N GLU A 349 13.38 -17.38 4.99
CA GLU A 349 14.56 -17.01 4.19
C GLU A 349 15.84 -17.67 4.73
N TRP A 350 16.83 -17.86 3.85
CA TRP A 350 18.18 -18.31 4.23
C TRP A 350 19.18 -17.18 3.99
N LYS A 351 19.54 -16.47 5.06
CA LYS A 351 20.45 -15.33 5.00
C LYS A 351 21.89 -15.83 4.99
N LYS A 352 22.64 -15.57 3.91
CA LYS A 352 24.09 -15.79 3.86
C LYS A 352 24.78 -14.86 4.87
N LEU A 353 25.59 -15.42 5.76
CA LEU A 353 26.29 -14.68 6.78
C LEU A 353 27.62 -14.13 6.25
N VAL A 354 28.01 -12.93 6.71
CA VAL A 354 29.28 -12.27 6.32
C VAL A 354 30.51 -13.09 6.78
N SER A 355 30.37 -13.89 7.83
CA SER A 355 31.34 -14.88 8.31
C SER A 355 31.53 -16.10 7.39
N GLY A 356 30.72 -16.22 6.33
CA GLY A 356 30.41 -17.51 5.71
C GLY A 356 29.36 -18.27 6.52
N GLY A 357 28.71 -19.22 5.86
CA GLY A 357 27.54 -19.94 6.40
C GLY A 357 26.21 -19.29 6.04
N VAL A 358 25.13 -19.88 6.55
CA VAL A 358 23.73 -19.48 6.30
C VAL A 358 22.93 -19.57 7.59
N GLU A 359 22.08 -18.58 7.83
CA GLU A 359 21.16 -18.50 8.95
C GLU A 359 19.71 -18.57 8.44
N LEU A 360 18.90 -19.42 9.08
CA LEU A 360 17.47 -19.49 8.82
C LEU A 360 16.76 -18.31 9.51
N ASN A 361 16.00 -17.54 8.73
CA ASN A 361 15.03 -16.55 9.20
C ASN A 361 13.61 -17.16 9.10
N PRO A 362 13.01 -17.67 10.20
CA PRO A 362 11.69 -18.29 10.16
C PRO A 362 10.59 -17.25 9.97
N PHE A 363 9.64 -17.53 9.08
CA PHE A 363 8.47 -16.65 8.94
C PHE A 363 7.55 -16.77 10.15
N LYS A 364 7.07 -15.64 10.65
CA LYS A 364 6.16 -15.57 11.80
C LYS A 364 4.80 -15.04 11.36
N PHE A 365 3.76 -15.65 11.90
CA PHE A 365 2.39 -15.20 11.73
C PHE A 365 1.96 -14.21 12.81
N ASP A 366 2.76 -14.04 13.88
CA ASP A 366 2.56 -13.07 14.96
C ASP A 366 1.14 -13.08 15.56
N ASN A 367 0.57 -14.28 15.69
CA ASN A 367 -0.81 -14.54 16.13
C ASN A 367 -1.89 -13.86 15.26
N GLY A 368 -1.67 -13.81 13.94
CA GLY A 368 -2.66 -13.37 12.97
C GLY A 368 -2.62 -14.17 11.67
N TRP A 369 -3.73 -14.16 10.93
CA TRP A 369 -3.78 -14.66 9.56
C TRP A 369 -2.97 -13.74 8.63
N LYS A 370 -2.36 -14.30 7.58
CA LYS A 370 -1.64 -13.54 6.55
C LYS A 370 -2.16 -13.93 5.16
N THR A 371 -2.37 -12.96 4.28
CA THR A 371 -2.84 -13.19 2.90
C THR A 371 -1.68 -13.53 1.98
N ILE A 372 -1.74 -14.69 1.33
CA ILE A 372 -0.89 -14.99 0.18
C ILE A 372 -1.54 -14.39 -1.07
N THR A 373 -0.76 -13.76 -1.94
CA THR A 373 -1.21 -13.24 -3.25
C THR A 373 -0.36 -13.84 -4.36
N LEU A 374 -0.99 -14.50 -5.33
CA LEU A 374 -0.37 -15.10 -6.51
C LEU A 374 -0.92 -14.42 -7.76
N LYS A 375 -0.16 -13.55 -8.43
CA LYS A 375 -0.62 -12.95 -9.69
C LYS A 375 -0.46 -13.96 -10.81
N PHE A 376 -1.29 -13.90 -11.85
CA PHE A 376 -1.09 -14.77 -13.02
C PHE A 376 0.22 -14.44 -13.77
N SER A 377 0.71 -13.20 -13.67
CA SER A 377 2.06 -12.79 -14.14
C SER A 377 3.21 -13.55 -13.48
N ASP A 378 3.00 -14.10 -12.28
CA ASP A 378 4.07 -14.70 -11.47
C ASP A 378 4.32 -16.18 -11.86
N PHE A 379 3.50 -16.74 -12.76
CA PHE A 379 3.65 -18.08 -13.32
C PHE A 379 4.58 -18.04 -14.55
N PRO A 380 5.82 -18.58 -14.51
CA PRO A 380 6.93 -18.16 -15.40
C PRO A 380 6.73 -18.28 -16.92
N THR A 381 5.75 -19.04 -17.38
CA THR A 381 5.46 -19.29 -18.80
C THR A 381 3.95 -19.36 -19.09
N LEU A 382 3.13 -18.70 -18.26
CA LEU A 382 1.69 -18.62 -18.46
C LEU A 382 1.34 -17.58 -19.53
N ALA A 383 0.55 -17.97 -20.54
CA ALA A 383 0.03 -17.04 -21.55
C ALA A 383 -1.10 -16.18 -20.97
N MET A 384 -0.89 -14.86 -20.93
CA MET A 384 -1.94 -13.90 -20.55
C MET A 384 -3.07 -13.93 -21.59
N SER A 385 -4.31 -13.89 -21.11
CA SER A 385 -5.54 -14.07 -21.89
C SER A 385 -6.75 -13.63 -21.06
N SER A 386 -7.96 -13.64 -21.62
CA SER A 386 -9.17 -13.41 -20.81
C SER A 386 -9.38 -14.54 -19.81
N LEU A 387 -10.02 -14.25 -18.67
CA LEU A 387 -10.36 -15.27 -17.67
C LEU A 387 -11.21 -16.39 -18.27
N LYS A 388 -12.07 -16.10 -19.26
CA LYS A 388 -12.87 -17.13 -19.93
C LYS A 388 -12.03 -18.01 -20.84
N ASP A 389 -11.09 -17.46 -21.61
CA ASP A 389 -10.18 -18.25 -22.45
C ASP A 389 -9.28 -19.13 -21.59
N TYR A 390 -8.73 -18.57 -20.51
CA TYR A 390 -7.92 -19.33 -19.55
C TYR A 390 -8.71 -20.47 -18.89
N SER A 391 -9.90 -20.19 -18.38
CA SER A 391 -10.82 -21.20 -17.84
C SER A 391 -11.14 -22.28 -18.87
N THR A 392 -11.44 -21.89 -20.12
CA THR A 392 -11.76 -22.82 -21.22
C THR A 392 -10.56 -23.69 -21.58
N SER A 393 -9.33 -23.16 -21.54
CA SER A 393 -8.09 -23.92 -21.73
C SER A 393 -7.88 -24.96 -20.61
N LEU A 394 -8.01 -24.55 -19.35
CA LEU A 394 -7.94 -25.46 -18.19
C LEU A 394 -9.00 -26.58 -18.28
N GLN A 395 -10.23 -26.24 -18.69
CA GLN A 395 -11.34 -27.18 -18.88
C GLN A 395 -11.07 -28.17 -20.03
N THR A 396 -10.66 -27.67 -21.18
CA THR A 396 -10.44 -28.46 -22.42
C THR A 396 -9.32 -29.49 -22.25
N ASN A 397 -8.28 -29.13 -21.50
CA ASN A 397 -7.17 -30.03 -21.19
C ASN A 397 -7.42 -30.90 -19.92
N GLY A 398 -8.59 -30.78 -19.28
CA GLY A 398 -8.94 -31.56 -18.09
C GLY A 398 -8.00 -31.33 -16.90
N PHE A 399 -7.42 -30.13 -16.77
CA PHE A 399 -6.41 -29.86 -15.74
C PHE A 399 -7.04 -29.80 -14.34
N GLU A 400 -6.64 -30.76 -13.50
CA GLU A 400 -6.78 -30.68 -12.05
C GLU A 400 -5.77 -29.65 -11.50
N SER A 401 -6.22 -28.80 -10.58
CA SER A 401 -5.39 -27.94 -9.76
C SER A 401 -5.16 -28.58 -8.38
N LEU A 402 -4.07 -28.26 -7.69
CA LEU A 402 -3.69 -28.81 -6.39
C LEU A 402 -3.06 -27.75 -5.48
N VAL A 403 -3.40 -27.80 -4.20
CA VAL A 403 -2.65 -27.15 -3.11
C VAL A 403 -2.29 -28.20 -2.07
N GLY A 404 -1.09 -28.12 -1.51
CA GLY A 404 -0.62 -29.00 -0.44
C GLY A 404 0.61 -28.42 0.24
N TYR A 405 1.33 -29.25 1.00
CA TYR A 405 2.57 -28.85 1.67
C TYR A 405 3.64 -29.93 1.47
N VAL A 406 4.86 -29.56 1.06
CA VAL A 406 5.98 -30.49 0.89
C VAL A 406 7.22 -30.00 1.63
N ASN A 407 8.06 -30.93 2.09
CA ASN A 407 9.24 -30.61 2.87
C ASN A 407 10.51 -31.22 2.26
N TYR A 408 10.85 -30.74 1.06
CA TYR A 408 12.12 -30.96 0.36
C TYR A 408 12.47 -29.68 -0.42
N ASP A 409 13.65 -29.59 -1.05
CA ASP A 409 13.96 -28.46 -1.92
C ASP A 409 13.13 -28.54 -3.21
N LEU A 410 11.98 -27.86 -3.19
CA LEU A 410 11.01 -27.76 -4.28
C LEU A 410 11.41 -26.71 -5.33
N ASN A 411 12.33 -25.80 -4.99
CA ASN A 411 12.77 -24.70 -5.84
C ASN A 411 14.02 -25.05 -6.64
N GLU A 412 14.81 -26.00 -6.15
CA GLU A 412 16.19 -26.30 -6.57
C GLU A 412 17.13 -25.09 -6.32
N ASP A 413 16.87 -24.35 -5.23
CA ASP A 413 17.62 -23.15 -4.82
C ASP A 413 18.82 -23.44 -3.90
N GLY A 414 18.94 -24.68 -3.39
CA GLY A 414 20.07 -25.15 -2.59
C GLY A 414 19.95 -24.91 -1.08
N HIS A 415 18.78 -24.51 -0.56
CA HIS A 415 18.52 -24.60 0.88
C HIS A 415 18.60 -26.06 1.37
N THR A 416 18.85 -26.27 2.66
CA THR A 416 18.79 -27.62 3.26
C THR A 416 17.48 -27.78 4.04
N PRO A 417 16.51 -28.58 3.58
CA PRO A 417 15.25 -28.79 4.27
C PRO A 417 15.43 -29.36 5.68
N GLN A 418 14.54 -28.99 6.60
CA GLN A 418 14.57 -29.42 8.00
C GLN A 418 13.23 -30.03 8.42
N ALA A 419 13.24 -31.01 9.33
CA ALA A 419 12.01 -31.62 9.82
C ALA A 419 11.21 -30.62 10.67
N VAL A 420 9.96 -30.34 10.29
CA VAL A 420 9.11 -29.34 10.96
C VAL A 420 8.27 -30.02 12.04
N LYS A 421 8.48 -29.61 13.29
CA LYS A 421 7.89 -30.24 14.48
C LYS A 421 6.49 -29.69 14.79
N ASN A 422 5.58 -30.56 15.25
CA ASN A 422 4.20 -30.20 15.63
C ASN A 422 3.48 -29.34 14.58
N PHE A 423 3.72 -29.62 13.30
CA PHE A 423 3.25 -28.81 12.19
C PHE A 423 1.75 -28.97 11.95
N GLN A 424 1.08 -27.83 11.79
CA GLN A 424 -0.23 -27.73 11.15
C GLN A 424 -0.36 -26.32 10.56
N MET A 425 -0.72 -26.23 9.29
CA MET A 425 -1.09 -24.98 8.64
C MET A 425 -2.59 -24.96 8.33
N TYR A 426 -3.13 -23.76 8.27
CA TYR A 426 -4.54 -23.48 8.07
C TYR A 426 -4.72 -22.56 6.87
N LEU A 427 -5.66 -22.89 5.99
CA LEU A 427 -5.93 -22.19 4.73
C LEU A 427 -7.41 -21.79 4.64
N ALA A 428 -7.71 -20.60 4.13
CA ALA A 428 -9.09 -20.11 3.99
C ALA A 428 -9.29 -19.09 2.86
N ASN A 429 -10.54 -18.79 2.53
CA ASN A 429 -10.97 -17.68 1.66
C ASN A 429 -10.30 -17.64 0.27
N PHE A 430 -10.10 -18.80 -0.38
CA PHE A 430 -9.55 -18.89 -1.74
C PHE A 430 -10.43 -18.12 -2.73
N ARG A 431 -9.84 -17.10 -3.35
CA ARG A 431 -10.54 -16.10 -4.18
C ARG A 431 -9.70 -15.63 -5.36
N LEU A 432 -10.37 -15.18 -6.42
CA LEU A 432 -9.77 -14.23 -7.37
C LEU A 432 -9.92 -12.81 -6.82
N VAL A 433 -8.95 -11.93 -7.07
CA VAL A 433 -9.00 -10.51 -6.74
C VAL A 433 -8.47 -9.64 -7.87
N PRO A 434 -8.98 -8.40 -8.01
CA PRO A 434 -8.44 -7.43 -8.96
C PRO A 434 -7.14 -6.78 -8.48
N LEU A 435 -6.20 -6.59 -9.41
CA LEU A 435 -4.96 -5.83 -9.21
C LEU A 435 -5.11 -4.37 -9.64
N THR A 436 -5.92 -4.12 -10.67
CA THR A 436 -6.28 -2.81 -11.24
C THR A 436 -7.79 -2.56 -11.07
N ASN A 437 -8.30 -1.41 -11.51
CA ASN A 437 -9.77 -1.26 -11.60
C ASN A 437 -10.28 -2.20 -12.70
N LEU A 438 -11.42 -2.86 -12.45
CA LEU A 438 -12.10 -3.67 -13.46
C LEU A 438 -12.99 -2.77 -14.33
N GLU A 439 -13.15 -3.16 -15.60
CA GLU A 439 -13.98 -2.50 -16.63
C GLU A 439 -15.42 -3.04 -16.66
#